data_AF-A0A3S1DEY5-F1
#
_entry.id   AF-A0A3S1DEY5-F1
#
_cell.length_a   1.000
_cell.length_b   1.000
_cell.length_c   1.000
_cell.angle_alpha   90.00
_cell.angle_beta   90.00
_cell.angle_gamma   90.00
#
_symmetry.space_group_name_H-M   'P 1'
#
loop_
_entity.id
_entity.type
_entity.pdbx_description
1 polymer ?
#
loop_
_entity_poly.entity_id
_entity_poly.type
_entity_poly.pdbx_seq_one_letter_code
_entity_poly.pdbx_strand_id
1 'polypeptide(L)'
;YLSKLSLRLKFQFLFRQLWYPLFAVFSLVMYVMPMYALLTGKSFANVTYVDFLLYYAPNSISLIMLVMLLKAFGLSRPLTAKTISWEGMLFSFFARWPWVLAGTLSSIRDYATKSFVDFRVTPKGSGPKNLLPARVIVPYVALAIGASLPVLLVDRASDATGFYWFAAFNAFVYGLLVVVIITRHLAENRISLRRNVAKLALQASLAGVALFVPGAAFYDRGLEGIYGLQQGAGSVRIVSVAYPVSGAGRGGSGTRTFHLNPAWDRPIVR
;
A
#
# COMPACT_ATOMS: atom_id res chain seq x y z
N TYR A 1 -2.21 7.75 39.00
CA TYR A 1 -1.27 8.59 38.24
C TYR A 1 -1.99 9.58 37.32
N LEU A 2 -2.87 9.12 36.41
CA LEU A 2 -3.62 9.98 35.47
C LEU A 2 -4.53 11.03 36.12
N SER A 3 -5.13 10.74 37.28
CA SER A 3 -6.01 11.69 37.99
C SER A 3 -5.28 12.96 38.45
N LYS A 4 -3.96 12.88 38.69
CA LYS A 4 -3.11 13.96 39.19
C LYS A 4 -2.60 14.92 38.10
N LEU A 5 -2.87 14.65 36.81
CA LEU A 5 -2.40 15.49 35.71
C LEU A 5 -3.32 16.70 35.49
N SER A 6 -2.73 17.84 35.12
CA SER A 6 -3.47 19.02 34.67
C SER A 6 -4.27 18.70 33.40
N LEU A 7 -5.35 19.46 33.15
CA LEU A 7 -6.22 19.23 31.99
C LEU A 7 -5.45 19.30 30.66
N ARG A 8 -4.47 20.21 30.57
CA ARG A 8 -3.57 20.35 29.41
C ARG A 8 -2.76 19.08 29.15
N LEU A 9 -2.19 18.48 30.19
CA LEU A 9 -1.40 17.25 30.06
C LEU A 9 -2.29 16.04 29.72
N LYS A 10 -3.51 15.98 30.28
CA LYS A 10 -4.50 14.96 29.91
C LYS A 10 -4.86 15.05 28.43
N PHE A 11 -5.10 16.25 27.91
CA PHE A 11 -5.38 16.46 26.48
C PHE A 11 -4.19 16.07 25.60
N GLN A 12 -2.98 16.50 25.94
CA GLN A 12 -1.77 16.12 25.17
C GLN A 12 -1.54 14.61 25.18
N PHE A 13 -1.79 13.95 26.30
CA PHE A 13 -1.71 12.49 26.42
C PHE A 13 -2.75 11.82 25.52
N LEU A 14 -4.02 12.24 25.59
CA LEU A 14 -5.09 11.70 24.77
C LEU A 14 -4.82 11.90 23.28
N PHE A 15 -4.41 13.10 22.88
CA PHE A 15 -4.07 13.43 21.49
C PHE A 15 -2.97 12.52 20.95
N ARG A 16 -1.87 12.34 21.72
CA ARG A 16 -0.78 11.43 21.34
C ARG A 16 -1.24 9.98 21.24
N GLN A 17 -2.12 9.55 22.14
CA GLN A 17 -2.61 8.18 22.14
C GLN A 17 -3.57 7.92 20.97
N LEU A 18 -4.45 8.88 20.64
CA LEU A 18 -5.44 8.76 19.59
C LEU A 18 -4.82 8.73 18.19
N TRP A 19 -3.61 9.26 18.03
CA TRP A 19 -2.88 9.20 16.77
C TRP A 19 -2.66 7.76 16.27
N TYR A 20 -2.38 6.81 17.16
CA TYR A 20 -2.14 5.40 16.79
C TYR A 20 -3.36 4.70 16.16
N PRO A 21 -4.54 4.67 16.81
CA PRO A 21 -5.74 4.07 16.23
C PRO A 21 -6.19 4.82 14.97
N LEU A 22 -6.16 6.15 14.96
CA LEU A 22 -6.52 6.93 13.77
C LEU A 22 -5.62 6.59 12.59
N PHE A 23 -4.30 6.54 12.81
CA PHE A 23 -3.35 6.13 11.79
C PHE A 23 -3.62 4.71 11.28
N ALA A 24 -3.84 3.76 12.18
CA ALA A 24 -4.09 2.36 11.81
C ALA A 24 -5.39 2.20 11.01
N VAL A 25 -6.48 2.83 11.44
CA VAL A 25 -7.77 2.78 10.74
C VAL A 25 -7.69 3.49 9.40
N PHE A 26 -7.05 4.66 9.33
CA PHE A 26 -6.83 5.37 8.08
C PHE A 26 -6.05 4.51 7.07
N SER A 27 -4.93 3.90 7.50
CA SER A 27 -4.15 3.00 6.64
C SER A 27 -4.95 1.77 6.19
N LEU A 28 -5.78 1.19 7.07
CA LEU A 28 -6.65 0.08 6.72
C LEU A 28 -7.69 0.49 5.67
N VAL A 29 -8.33 1.65 5.84
CA VAL A 29 -9.30 2.18 4.87
C VAL A 29 -8.62 2.43 3.54
N MET A 30 -7.46 3.10 3.52
CA MET A 30 -6.68 3.32 2.28
C MET A 30 -6.27 2.01 1.59
N TYR A 31 -5.92 0.99 2.38
CA TYR A 31 -5.61 -0.34 1.85
C TYR A 31 -6.85 -0.99 1.21
N VAL A 32 -8.00 -1.00 1.90
CA VAL A 32 -9.25 -1.67 1.47
C VAL A 32 -9.98 -0.92 0.35
N MET A 33 -9.85 0.40 0.28
CA MET A 33 -10.59 1.27 -0.63
C MET A 33 -10.57 0.81 -2.10
N PRO A 34 -9.42 0.56 -2.76
CA PRO A 34 -9.43 0.12 -4.15
C PRO A 34 -10.07 -1.26 -4.35
N MET A 35 -9.92 -2.17 -3.38
CA MET A 35 -10.57 -3.47 -3.42
C MET A 35 -12.10 -3.34 -3.32
N TYR A 36 -12.57 -2.47 -2.44
CA TYR A 36 -14.00 -2.19 -2.29
C TYR A 36 -14.60 -1.59 -3.57
N ALA A 37 -13.91 -0.65 -4.23
CA ALA A 37 -14.37 -0.11 -5.51
C ALA A 37 -14.49 -1.20 -6.59
N LEU A 38 -13.51 -2.10 -6.68
CA LEU A 38 -13.56 -3.21 -7.64
C LEU A 38 -14.71 -4.18 -7.35
N LEU A 39 -14.92 -4.54 -6.08
CA LEU A 39 -15.99 -5.45 -5.68
C LEU A 39 -17.39 -4.86 -5.87
N THR A 40 -17.53 -3.53 -5.72
CA THR A 40 -18.82 -2.85 -5.88
C THR A 40 -19.07 -2.34 -7.31
N GLY A 41 -18.03 -2.25 -8.14
CA GLY A 41 -18.09 -1.68 -9.48
C GLY A 41 -18.36 -0.17 -9.50
N LYS A 42 -18.30 0.51 -8.34
CA LYS A 42 -18.65 1.92 -8.17
C LYS A 42 -17.41 2.77 -7.95
N SER A 43 -17.35 3.92 -8.63
CA SER A 43 -16.36 4.95 -8.32
C SER A 43 -16.72 5.69 -7.02
N PHE A 44 -15.71 6.06 -6.24
CA PHE A 44 -15.89 6.90 -5.05
C PHE A 44 -16.13 8.37 -5.38
N ALA A 45 -15.64 8.84 -6.52
CA ALA A 45 -15.76 10.22 -6.95
C ALA A 45 -16.01 10.27 -8.45
N ASN A 46 -16.96 11.13 -8.86
CA ASN A 46 -17.25 11.37 -10.26
C ASN A 46 -16.37 12.51 -10.79
N VAL A 47 -15.06 12.30 -10.77
CA VAL A 47 -14.05 13.26 -11.27
C VAL A 47 -13.04 12.50 -12.10
N THR A 48 -12.44 13.18 -13.08
CA THR A 48 -11.32 12.60 -13.83
C THR A 48 -10.11 12.45 -12.93
N TYR A 49 -9.18 11.55 -13.26
CA TYR A 49 -7.97 11.37 -12.47
C TYR A 49 -7.10 12.64 -12.43
N VAL A 50 -7.09 13.40 -13.53
CA VAL A 50 -6.35 14.68 -13.61
C VAL A 50 -6.95 15.70 -12.65
N ASP A 51 -8.28 15.86 -12.65
CA ASP A 51 -8.96 16.78 -11.73
C ASP A 51 -8.75 16.36 -10.27
N PHE A 52 -8.84 15.06 -9.98
CA PHE A 52 -8.52 14.52 -8.67
C PHE A 52 -7.12 14.93 -8.20
N LEU A 53 -6.10 14.80 -9.06
CA LEU A 53 -4.73 15.22 -8.75
C LEU A 53 -4.65 16.74 -8.52
N LEU A 54 -5.34 17.55 -9.31
CA LEU A 54 -5.37 19.00 -9.15
C LEU A 54 -6.03 19.43 -7.84
N TYR A 55 -7.06 18.72 -7.37
CA TYR A 55 -7.68 18.98 -6.07
C TYR A 55 -6.83 18.47 -4.90
N TYR A 56 -6.14 17.33 -5.05
CA TYR A 56 -5.36 16.71 -3.99
C TYR A 56 -3.96 17.31 -3.81
N ALA A 57 -3.30 17.72 -4.90
CA ALA A 57 -1.91 18.17 -4.89
C ALA A 57 -1.69 19.41 -4.01
N PRO A 58 -2.51 20.48 -4.05
CA PRO A 58 -2.30 21.66 -3.20
C PRO A 58 -2.26 21.29 -1.72
N ASN A 59 -3.20 20.47 -1.24
CA ASN A 59 -3.24 20.04 0.15
C ASN A 59 -1.98 19.24 0.54
N SER A 60 -1.59 18.29 -0.31
CA SER A 60 -0.41 17.46 -0.09
C SER A 60 0.88 18.28 -0.07
N ILE A 61 1.02 19.21 -1.01
CA ILE A 61 2.18 20.10 -1.11
C ILE A 61 2.26 21.01 0.12
N SER A 62 1.14 21.59 0.56
CA SER A 62 1.10 22.43 1.77
C SER A 62 1.56 21.67 3.02
N LEU A 63 1.18 20.40 3.17
CA LEU A 63 1.63 19.57 4.30
C LEU A 63 3.14 19.26 4.23
N ILE A 64 3.66 18.95 3.04
CA ILE A 64 5.09 18.73 2.83
C ILE A 64 5.88 20.02 3.14
N MET A 65 5.41 21.16 2.63
CA MET A 65 6.00 22.48 2.89
C MET A 65 6.01 22.82 4.39
N LEU A 66 4.91 22.53 5.10
CA LEU A 66 4.84 22.72 6.55
C LEU A 66 5.90 21.89 7.29
N VAL A 67 6.08 20.62 6.92
CA VAL A 67 7.11 19.77 7.53
C VAL A 67 8.52 20.28 7.21
N MET A 68 8.76 20.73 5.97
CA MET A 68 10.03 21.35 5.57
C MET A 68 10.31 22.62 6.37
N LEU A 69 9.28 23.46 6.58
CA LEU A 69 9.38 24.69 7.35
C LEU A 69 9.68 24.41 8.84
N LEU A 70 8.96 23.47 9.45
CA LEU A 70 9.21 23.03 10.83
C LEU A 70 10.64 22.50 11.01
N LYS A 71 11.15 21.78 10.01
CA LYS A 71 12.53 21.35 9.98
C LYS A 71 13.51 22.52 9.85
N ALA A 72 13.22 23.50 8.99
CA ALA A 72 14.04 24.69 8.82
C ALA A 72 14.16 25.50 10.13
N PHE A 73 13.09 25.53 10.92
CA PHE A 73 13.07 26.14 12.26
C PHE A 73 13.70 25.27 13.37
N GLY A 74 14.27 24.10 13.05
CA GLY A 74 14.90 23.22 14.04
C GLY A 74 13.91 22.54 15.00
N LEU A 75 12.61 22.50 14.65
CA LEU A 75 11.56 21.87 15.47
C LEU A 75 11.43 20.37 15.19
N SER A 76 12.04 19.85 14.11
CA SER A 76 12.03 18.43 13.79
C SER A 76 13.00 17.64 14.68
N ARG A 77 12.57 16.48 15.20
CA ARG A 77 13.45 15.52 15.87
C ARG A 77 13.33 14.14 15.24
N PRO A 78 14.44 13.51 14.77
CA PRO A 78 15.82 14.04 14.70
C PRO A 78 16.02 15.15 13.65
N LEU A 79 16.92 16.10 13.90
CA LEU A 79 17.22 17.22 12.97
C LEU A 79 17.81 16.75 11.63
N THR A 80 18.56 15.65 11.65
CA THR A 80 19.24 15.08 10.48
C THR A 80 18.34 14.19 9.62
N ALA A 81 17.11 13.89 10.06
CA ALA A 81 16.23 12.98 9.34
C ALA A 81 15.82 13.57 7.99
N LYS A 82 15.90 12.78 6.91
CA LYS A 82 15.45 13.19 5.58
C LYS A 82 13.95 13.50 5.61
N THR A 83 13.53 14.62 5.01
CA THR A 83 12.11 15.01 4.97
C THR A 83 11.31 14.07 4.09
N ILE A 84 11.89 13.67 2.95
CA ILE A 84 11.36 12.64 2.06
C ILE A 84 12.40 11.52 2.04
N SER A 85 12.03 10.34 2.55
CA SER A 85 12.85 9.14 2.54
C SER A 85 11.99 7.97 2.11
N TRP A 86 12.49 7.20 1.15
CA TRP A 86 11.79 6.00 0.68
C TRP A 86 11.74 4.93 1.80
N GLU A 87 12.80 4.82 2.61
CA GLU A 87 12.84 3.93 3.78
C GLU A 87 11.78 4.35 4.81
N GLY A 88 11.73 5.65 5.09
CA GLY A 88 10.76 6.25 6.00
C GLY A 88 9.33 6.08 5.51
N MET A 89 9.10 6.21 4.19
CA MET A 89 7.80 5.98 3.56
C MET A 89 7.38 4.51 3.67
N LEU A 90 8.22 3.55 3.24
CA LEU A 90 7.94 2.12 3.34
C LEU A 90 7.68 1.68 4.78
N PHE A 91 8.53 2.10 5.71
CA PHE A 91 8.38 1.73 7.10
C PHE A 91 7.13 2.37 7.72
N SER A 92 6.99 3.69 7.61
CA SER A 92 5.95 4.43 8.34
C SER A 92 4.57 4.18 7.79
N PHE A 93 4.41 4.12 6.46
CA PHE A 93 3.09 3.98 5.82
C PHE A 93 2.69 2.53 5.57
N PHE A 94 3.61 1.64 5.20
CA PHE A 94 3.26 0.28 4.77
C PHE A 94 3.62 -0.80 5.81
N ALA A 95 4.80 -0.72 6.41
CA ALA A 95 5.23 -1.75 7.37
C ALA A 95 4.59 -1.59 8.75
N ARG A 96 4.42 -0.35 9.23
CA ARG A 96 4.07 -0.07 10.63
C ARG A 96 2.59 -0.30 10.95
N TRP A 97 1.68 0.09 10.05
CA TRP A 97 0.25 0.15 10.36
C TRP A 97 -0.38 -1.19 10.77
N PRO A 98 -0.02 -2.38 10.22
CA PRO A 98 -0.66 -3.64 10.63
C PRO A 98 -0.36 -3.98 12.09
N TRP A 99 0.85 -3.65 12.55
CA TRP A 99 1.27 -3.87 13.93
C TRP A 99 0.66 -2.85 14.89
N VAL A 100 0.49 -1.59 14.44
CA VAL A 100 -0.23 -0.57 15.22
C VAL A 100 -1.69 -0.96 15.36
N LEU A 101 -2.31 -1.50 14.31
CA LEU A 101 -3.68 -2.01 14.35
C LEU A 101 -3.78 -3.20 15.33
N ALA A 102 -2.89 -4.19 15.21
CA ALA A 102 -2.85 -5.34 16.10
C ALA A 102 -2.68 -4.93 17.58
N GLY A 103 -1.77 -3.99 17.87
CA GLY A 103 -1.56 -3.47 19.23
C GLY A 103 -2.73 -2.64 19.76
N THR A 104 -3.43 -1.91 18.88
CA THR A 104 -4.65 -1.19 19.25
C THR A 104 -5.78 -2.17 19.58
N LEU A 105 -5.99 -3.19 18.74
CA LEU A 105 -6.99 -4.22 18.96
C LEU A 105 -6.70 -5.06 20.22
N SER A 106 -5.43 -5.41 20.47
CA SER A 106 -5.05 -6.12 21.69
C SER A 106 -5.33 -5.29 22.93
N SER A 107 -5.07 -3.97 22.88
CA SER A 107 -5.37 -3.06 23.99
C SER A 107 -6.88 -2.96 24.28
N ILE A 108 -7.71 -2.91 23.23
CA ILE A 108 -9.18 -2.92 23.36
C ILE A 108 -9.64 -4.24 23.97
N ARG A 109 -9.12 -5.37 23.48
CA ARG A 109 -9.41 -6.71 24.01
C ARG A 109 -9.03 -6.81 25.49
N ASP A 110 -7.83 -6.36 25.86
CA ASP A 110 -7.33 -6.40 27.23
C ASP A 110 -8.22 -5.56 28.17
N TYR A 111 -8.63 -4.38 27.71
CA TYR A 111 -9.56 -3.54 28.46
C TYR A 111 -10.93 -4.21 28.67
N ALA A 112 -11.47 -4.86 27.63
CA ALA A 112 -12.76 -5.52 27.65
C ALA A 112 -12.76 -6.82 28.47
N THR A 113 -11.70 -7.63 28.35
CA THR A 113 -11.58 -8.95 28.98
C THR A 113 -10.88 -8.91 30.35
N LYS A 114 -10.35 -7.74 30.76
CA LYS A 114 -9.49 -7.56 31.94
C LYS A 114 -8.28 -8.49 31.95
N SER A 115 -7.83 -8.91 30.77
CA SER A 115 -6.63 -9.72 30.54
C SER A 115 -5.44 -8.82 30.22
N PHE A 116 -4.23 -9.37 30.31
CA PHE A 116 -3.00 -8.71 29.88
C PHE A 116 -2.31 -9.54 28.80
N VAL A 117 -2.27 -9.04 27.57
CA VAL A 117 -1.50 -9.65 26.48
C VAL A 117 -0.16 -8.92 26.35
N ASP A 118 0.93 -9.65 26.60
CA ASP A 118 2.28 -9.12 26.40
C ASP A 118 2.61 -9.05 24.90
N PHE A 119 2.24 -7.94 24.26
CA PHE A 119 2.46 -7.71 22.84
C PHE A 119 3.93 -7.34 22.56
N ARG A 120 4.75 -8.35 22.23
CA ARG A 120 6.15 -8.17 21.82
C ARG A 120 6.39 -8.67 20.40
N VAL A 121 6.55 -7.73 19.48
CA VAL A 121 6.83 -8.03 18.06
C VAL A 121 8.32 -8.34 17.84
N THR A 122 9.20 -7.57 18.47
CA THR A 122 10.66 -7.76 18.39
C THR A 122 11.23 -8.22 19.74
N PRO A 123 12.08 -9.27 19.77
CA PRO A 123 12.82 -9.60 20.97
C PRO A 123 13.77 -8.44 21.29
N LYS A 124 13.65 -7.86 22.49
CA LYS A 124 14.62 -6.88 22.99
C LYS A 124 15.80 -7.66 23.59
N GLY A 125 16.94 -7.64 22.92
CA GLY A 125 18.17 -8.30 23.41
C GLY A 125 19.32 -8.24 22.40
N SER A 126 20.55 -8.23 22.91
CA SER A 126 21.81 -8.21 22.15
C SER A 126 22.31 -9.60 21.75
N GLY A 127 21.44 -10.62 21.80
CA GLY A 127 21.79 -12.01 21.48
C GLY A 127 22.05 -12.27 19.99
N PRO A 128 22.45 -13.50 19.62
CA PRO A 128 22.75 -13.88 18.24
C PRO A 128 21.57 -13.53 17.31
N LYS A 129 21.84 -12.69 16.32
CA LYS A 129 20.81 -12.23 15.39
C LYS A 129 20.46 -13.33 14.39
N ASN A 130 19.42 -14.09 14.71
CA ASN A 130 18.85 -15.10 13.84
C ASN A 130 18.00 -14.48 12.72
N LEU A 131 17.62 -15.29 11.72
CA LEU A 131 16.64 -14.88 10.72
C LEU A 131 15.30 -14.51 11.34
N LEU A 132 14.60 -13.59 10.68
CA LEU A 132 13.26 -13.18 11.06
C LEU A 132 12.30 -14.38 11.10
N PRO A 133 11.49 -14.53 12.16
CA PRO A 133 10.48 -15.56 12.19
C PRO A 133 9.39 -15.27 11.15
N ALA A 134 8.86 -16.31 10.51
CA ALA A 134 7.87 -16.17 9.43
C ALA A 134 6.63 -15.35 9.85
N ARG A 135 6.25 -15.40 11.13
CA ARG A 135 5.15 -14.59 11.70
C ARG A 135 5.28 -13.08 11.48
N VAL A 136 6.49 -12.57 11.24
CA VAL A 136 6.72 -11.13 10.95
C VAL A 136 6.53 -10.83 9.46
N ILE A 137 6.75 -11.80 8.58
CA ILE A 137 6.71 -11.63 7.12
C ILE A 137 5.31 -11.94 6.58
N VAL A 138 4.65 -12.99 7.12
CA VAL A 138 3.34 -13.48 6.68
C VAL A 138 2.27 -12.39 6.58
N PRO A 139 2.14 -11.43 7.53
CA PRO A 139 1.15 -10.36 7.40
C PRO A 139 1.29 -9.54 6.11
N TYR A 140 2.52 -9.26 5.67
CA TYR A 140 2.75 -8.49 4.43
C TYR A 140 2.50 -9.32 3.17
N VAL A 141 2.81 -10.62 3.21
CA VAL A 141 2.46 -11.55 2.13
C VAL A 141 0.94 -11.63 1.98
N ALA A 142 0.21 -11.73 3.11
CA ALA A 142 -1.24 -11.73 3.12
C ALA A 142 -1.81 -10.41 2.57
N LEU A 143 -1.20 -9.26 2.89
CA LEU A 143 -1.61 -7.97 2.33
C LEU A 143 -1.34 -7.86 0.82
N ALA A 144 -0.21 -8.39 0.33
CA ALA A 144 0.08 -8.45 -1.09
C ALA A 144 -0.95 -9.29 -1.83
N ILE A 145 -1.19 -10.52 -1.37
CA ILE A 145 -2.19 -11.43 -1.97
C ILE A 145 -3.59 -10.82 -1.88
N GLY A 146 -3.97 -10.30 -0.71
CA GLY A 146 -5.30 -9.72 -0.48
C GLY A 146 -5.61 -8.57 -1.45
N ALA A 147 -4.63 -7.70 -1.73
CA ALA A 147 -4.79 -6.61 -2.68
C ALA A 147 -4.84 -7.09 -4.14
N SER A 148 -4.20 -8.23 -4.46
CA SER A 148 -4.27 -8.85 -5.80
C SER A 148 -5.58 -9.61 -6.05
N LEU A 149 -6.23 -10.15 -5.03
CA LEU A 149 -7.39 -11.02 -5.21
C LEU A 149 -8.54 -10.36 -6.01
N PRO A 150 -9.00 -9.14 -5.69
CA PRO A 150 -10.06 -8.50 -6.47
C PRO A 150 -9.63 -8.17 -7.90
N VAL A 151 -8.33 -7.96 -8.14
CA VAL A 151 -7.81 -7.73 -9.50
C VAL A 151 -7.91 -9.00 -10.35
N LEU A 152 -7.65 -10.17 -9.74
CA LEU A 152 -7.65 -11.46 -10.43
C LEU A 152 -9.04 -12.10 -10.54
N LEU A 153 -9.95 -11.77 -9.62
CA LEU A 153 -11.26 -12.41 -9.50
C LEU A 153 -12.42 -11.59 -10.08
N VAL A 154 -12.27 -10.27 -10.19
CA VAL A 154 -13.32 -9.41 -10.74
C VAL A 154 -13.07 -9.24 -12.23
N ASP A 155 -14.01 -9.71 -13.05
CA ASP A 155 -13.86 -9.65 -14.50
C ASP A 155 -14.26 -8.30 -15.11
N ARG A 156 -15.18 -7.57 -14.48
CA ARG A 156 -15.80 -6.35 -15.03
C ARG A 156 -16.07 -5.34 -13.91
N ALA A 157 -15.17 -4.38 -13.75
CA ALA A 157 -15.31 -3.33 -12.73
C ALA A 157 -16.19 -2.14 -13.15
N SER A 158 -16.84 -2.18 -14.32
CA SER A 158 -17.69 -1.07 -14.84
C SER A 158 -17.02 0.31 -14.67
N ASP A 159 -17.58 1.20 -13.86
CA ASP A 159 -17.06 2.55 -13.62
C ASP A 159 -15.80 2.59 -12.74
N ALA A 160 -15.47 1.47 -12.07
CA ALA A 160 -14.32 1.34 -11.18
C ALA A 160 -13.05 0.79 -11.88
N THR A 161 -13.01 0.79 -13.22
CA THR A 161 -11.91 0.22 -14.00
C THR A 161 -10.53 0.76 -13.59
N GLY A 162 -10.42 2.06 -13.28
CA GLY A 162 -9.15 2.67 -12.81
C GLY A 162 -8.60 2.09 -11.50
N PHE A 163 -9.46 1.49 -10.67
CA PHE A 163 -9.05 0.90 -9.38
C PHE A 163 -8.27 -0.40 -9.53
N TYR A 164 -8.28 -1.06 -10.70
CA TYR A 164 -7.37 -2.17 -10.98
C TYR A 164 -5.91 -1.74 -10.84
N TRP A 165 -5.57 -0.54 -11.32
CA TRP A 165 -4.22 0.00 -11.19
C TRP A 165 -3.85 0.23 -9.73
N PHE A 166 -4.74 0.85 -8.95
CA PHE A 166 -4.48 1.15 -7.53
C PHE A 166 -4.37 -0.12 -6.69
N ALA A 167 -5.24 -1.12 -6.90
CA ALA A 167 -5.17 -2.40 -6.20
C ALA A 167 -3.91 -3.18 -6.56
N ALA A 168 -3.57 -3.27 -7.85
CA ALA A 168 -2.35 -3.95 -8.32
C ALA A 168 -1.08 -3.25 -7.80
N PHE A 169 -1.04 -1.91 -7.86
CA PHE A 169 0.08 -1.12 -7.34
C PHE A 169 0.26 -1.32 -5.84
N ASN A 170 -0.83 -1.27 -5.07
CA ASN A 170 -0.81 -1.54 -3.64
C ASN A 170 -0.26 -2.95 -3.34
N ALA A 171 -0.73 -3.97 -4.07
CA ALA A 171 -0.26 -5.34 -3.95
C ALA A 171 1.25 -5.46 -4.23
N PHE A 172 1.74 -4.79 -5.28
CA PHE A 172 3.14 -4.78 -5.65
C PHE A 172 4.02 -4.06 -4.62
N VAL A 173 3.55 -2.97 -4.03
CA VAL A 173 4.28 -2.29 -2.95
C VAL A 173 4.45 -3.22 -1.74
N TYR A 174 3.45 -4.01 -1.36
CA TYR A 174 3.62 -5.02 -0.31
C TYR A 174 4.55 -6.16 -0.71
N GLY A 175 4.51 -6.61 -1.96
CA GLY A 175 5.47 -7.56 -2.50
C GLY A 175 6.92 -7.06 -2.39
N LEU A 176 7.15 -5.82 -2.83
CA LEU A 176 8.44 -5.14 -2.71
C LEU A 176 8.85 -4.97 -1.25
N LEU A 177 7.91 -4.64 -0.36
CA LEU A 177 8.17 -4.49 1.07
C LEU A 177 8.72 -5.80 1.67
N VAL A 178 8.15 -6.96 1.31
CA VAL A 178 8.65 -8.28 1.78
C VAL A 178 10.10 -8.47 1.36
N VAL A 179 10.44 -8.17 0.10
CA VAL A 179 11.81 -8.27 -0.42
C VAL A 179 12.75 -7.32 0.32
N VAL A 180 12.34 -6.07 0.53
CA VAL A 180 13.12 -5.06 1.25
C VAL A 180 13.38 -5.52 2.69
N ILE A 181 12.37 -6.05 3.39
CA ILE A 181 12.52 -6.55 4.76
C ILE A 181 13.56 -7.68 4.82
N ILE A 182 13.47 -8.66 3.92
CA ILE A 182 14.38 -9.81 3.91
C ILE A 182 15.80 -9.36 3.55
N THR A 183 15.97 -8.61 2.46
CA THR A 183 17.27 -8.17 1.96
C THR A 183 17.99 -7.26 2.94
N ARG A 184 17.29 -6.27 3.51
CA ARG A 184 17.87 -5.38 4.53
C ARG A 184 18.22 -6.11 5.81
N HIS A 185 17.36 -7.03 6.28
CA HIS A 185 17.66 -7.84 7.45
C HIS A 185 18.92 -8.69 7.27
N LEU A 186 19.12 -9.25 6.08
CA LEU A 186 20.31 -10.04 5.77
C LEU A 186 21.57 -9.16 5.68
N ALA A 187 21.48 -8.03 4.98
CA ALA A 187 22.61 -7.12 4.77
C ALA A 187 23.08 -6.48 6.08
N GLU A 188 22.16 -5.98 6.91
CA GLU A 188 22.48 -5.27 8.15
C GLU A 188 23.00 -6.20 9.25
N ASN A 189 22.54 -7.46 9.27
CA ASN A 189 22.92 -8.41 10.31
C ASN A 189 23.99 -9.41 9.85
N ARG A 190 24.49 -9.30 8.61
CA ARG A 190 25.54 -10.15 8.01
C ARG A 190 25.31 -11.65 8.30
N ILE A 191 24.07 -12.10 8.14
CA ILE A 191 23.66 -13.46 8.51
C ILE A 191 24.27 -14.46 7.53
N SER A 192 24.88 -15.52 8.06
CA SER A 192 25.44 -16.59 7.23
C SER A 192 24.33 -17.36 6.49
N LEU A 193 24.41 -17.35 5.17
CA LEU A 193 23.43 -18.01 4.29
C LEU A 193 23.44 -19.53 4.46
N ARG A 194 24.65 -20.13 4.54
CA ARG A 194 24.83 -21.59 4.60
C ARG A 194 24.27 -22.24 5.87
N ARG A 195 24.27 -21.54 7.00
CA ARG A 195 23.77 -22.09 8.28
C ARG A 195 22.25 -22.10 8.35
N ASN A 196 21.57 -21.36 7.47
CA ASN A 196 20.14 -21.11 7.58
C ASN A 196 19.36 -21.37 6.29
N VAL A 197 19.85 -22.27 5.43
CA VAL A 197 19.31 -22.52 4.09
C VAL A 197 17.81 -22.78 4.11
N ALA A 198 17.30 -23.63 5.02
CA ALA A 198 15.87 -23.94 5.09
C ALA A 198 14.99 -22.71 5.39
N LYS A 199 15.40 -21.87 6.35
CA LYS A 199 14.66 -20.64 6.70
C LYS A 199 14.74 -19.60 5.60
N LEU A 200 15.88 -19.50 4.92
CA LEU A 200 16.07 -18.64 3.77
C LEU A 200 15.23 -19.11 2.58
N ALA A 201 15.16 -20.40 2.32
CA ALA A 201 14.31 -20.98 1.29
C ALA A 201 12.85 -20.62 1.55
N LEU A 202 12.35 -20.81 2.77
CA LEU A 202 10.99 -20.40 3.15
C LEU A 202 10.74 -18.90 2.93
N GLN A 203 11.66 -18.04 3.38
CA GLN A 203 11.53 -16.59 3.18
C GLN A 203 11.58 -16.19 1.71
N ALA A 204 12.44 -16.85 0.92
CA ALA A 204 12.54 -16.64 -0.52
C ALA A 204 11.26 -17.10 -1.24
N SER A 205 10.68 -18.23 -0.84
CA SER A 205 9.38 -18.69 -1.35
C SER A 205 8.26 -17.69 -1.02
N LEU A 206 8.21 -17.20 0.21
CA LEU A 206 7.23 -16.18 0.63
C LEU A 206 7.39 -14.87 -0.16
N ALA A 207 8.63 -14.41 -0.36
CA ALA A 207 8.92 -13.27 -1.23
C ALA A 207 8.52 -13.53 -2.69
N GLY A 208 8.79 -14.74 -3.20
CA GLY A 208 8.41 -15.16 -4.54
C GLY A 208 6.92 -15.09 -4.75
N VAL A 209 6.12 -15.65 -3.82
CA VAL A 209 4.65 -15.56 -3.86
C VAL A 209 4.19 -14.10 -3.77
N ALA A 210 4.77 -13.31 -2.86
CA ALA A 210 4.40 -11.92 -2.67
C ALA A 210 4.73 -11.01 -3.87
N LEU A 211 5.64 -11.42 -4.76
CA LEU A 211 5.92 -10.71 -6.01
C LEU A 211 5.15 -11.29 -7.20
N PHE A 212 5.05 -12.62 -7.29
CA PHE A 212 4.45 -13.28 -8.44
C PHE A 212 2.95 -13.01 -8.53
N VAL A 213 2.23 -13.04 -7.40
CA VAL A 213 0.78 -12.81 -7.38
C VAL A 213 0.43 -11.37 -7.82
N PRO A 214 1.05 -10.30 -7.29
CA PRO A 214 0.87 -8.96 -7.84
C PRO A 214 1.36 -8.79 -9.27
N GLY A 215 2.43 -9.49 -9.66
CA GLY A 215 2.93 -9.49 -11.04
C GLY A 215 1.91 -10.05 -12.03
N ALA A 216 1.25 -11.16 -11.68
CA ALA A 216 0.16 -11.74 -12.45
C ALA A 216 -1.05 -10.78 -12.53
N ALA A 217 -1.40 -10.13 -11.42
CA ALA A 217 -2.47 -9.12 -11.40
C ALA A 217 -2.18 -7.93 -12.32
N PHE A 218 -0.93 -7.45 -12.34
CA PHE A 218 -0.50 -6.40 -13.27
C PHE A 218 -0.51 -6.87 -14.73
N TYR A 219 -0.10 -8.09 -15.00
CA TYR A 219 -0.09 -8.65 -16.34
C TYR A 219 -1.52 -8.78 -16.90
N ASP A 220 -2.46 -9.23 -16.09
CA ASP A 220 -3.85 -9.44 -16.52
C ASP A 220 -4.63 -8.13 -16.68
N ARG A 221 -4.60 -7.25 -15.67
CA ARG A 221 -5.49 -6.07 -15.59
C ARG A 221 -4.78 -4.73 -15.48
N GLY A 222 -3.45 -4.70 -15.53
CA GLY A 222 -2.69 -3.45 -15.43
C GLY A 222 -3.03 -2.46 -16.54
N LEU A 223 -3.14 -2.93 -17.79
CA LEU A 223 -3.50 -2.08 -18.93
C LEU A 223 -4.94 -1.60 -18.87
N GLU A 224 -5.86 -2.44 -18.39
CA GLU A 224 -7.25 -2.08 -18.15
C GLU A 224 -7.34 -0.98 -17.07
N GLY A 225 -6.57 -1.09 -15.99
CA GLY A 225 -6.44 -0.06 -14.97
C GLY A 225 -5.97 1.29 -15.53
N ILE A 226 -4.89 1.29 -16.33
CA ILE A 226 -4.40 2.52 -16.99
C ILE A 226 -5.47 3.11 -17.91
N TYR A 227 -6.17 2.25 -18.67
CA TYR A 227 -7.27 2.69 -19.53
C TYR A 227 -8.39 3.38 -18.74
N GLY A 228 -8.73 2.87 -17.55
CA GLY A 228 -9.69 3.53 -16.67
C GLY A 228 -9.23 4.91 -16.19
N LEU A 229 -7.94 5.07 -15.85
CA LEU A 229 -7.40 6.33 -15.34
C LEU A 229 -7.35 7.46 -16.38
N GLN A 230 -7.22 7.13 -17.67
CA GLN A 230 -7.22 8.14 -18.75
C GLN A 230 -8.63 8.55 -19.20
N GLN A 231 -9.69 7.89 -18.73
CA GLN A 231 -11.05 8.29 -19.09
C GLN A 231 -11.34 9.70 -18.56
N GLY A 232 -11.84 10.55 -19.46
CA GLY A 232 -12.11 11.97 -19.16
C GLY A 232 -10.89 12.90 -19.25
N ALA A 233 -9.67 12.39 -19.42
CA ALA A 233 -8.44 13.21 -19.45
C ALA A 233 -8.20 13.97 -20.79
N GLY A 234 -9.15 13.92 -21.74
CA GLY A 234 -9.18 14.70 -22.99
C GLY A 234 -8.01 14.49 -23.96
N SER A 235 -6.82 14.92 -23.58
CA SER A 235 -5.56 14.95 -24.34
C SER A 235 -4.58 13.84 -23.98
N VAL A 236 -4.72 13.17 -22.83
CA VAL A 236 -3.82 12.07 -22.43
C VAL A 236 -4.40 10.72 -22.88
N ARG A 237 -3.83 10.12 -23.92
CA ARG A 237 -4.14 8.75 -24.38
C ARG A 237 -2.88 7.90 -24.39
N ILE A 238 -2.80 6.98 -23.44
CA ILE A 238 -1.68 6.03 -23.25
C ILE A 238 -2.08 4.62 -23.71
N VAL A 239 -3.34 4.23 -23.49
CA VAL A 239 -3.86 2.90 -23.84
C VAL A 239 -5.01 3.02 -24.84
N SER A 240 -5.00 2.18 -25.86
CA SER A 240 -6.10 2.05 -26.82
C SER A 240 -6.83 0.73 -26.61
N VAL A 241 -8.14 0.72 -26.89
CA VAL A 241 -8.98 -0.49 -26.85
C VAL A 241 -9.26 -0.91 -28.27
N ALA A 242 -8.90 -2.14 -28.61
CA ALA A 242 -9.35 -2.79 -29.82
C ALA A 242 -10.54 -3.70 -29.49
N TYR A 243 -11.60 -3.56 -30.27
CA TYR A 243 -12.76 -4.43 -30.21
C TYR A 243 -12.60 -5.48 -31.31
N PRO A 244 -12.70 -6.78 -31.00
CA PRO A 244 -12.72 -7.81 -32.01
C PRO A 244 -13.93 -7.57 -32.91
N VAL A 245 -13.71 -7.65 -34.21
CA VAL A 245 -14.76 -7.44 -35.22
C VAL A 245 -15.77 -8.58 -35.10
N SER A 246 -17.05 -8.24 -34.88
CA SER A 246 -18.14 -9.22 -34.85
C SER A 246 -18.15 -10.05 -36.13
N GLY A 247 -17.95 -11.37 -36.02
CA GLY A 247 -18.00 -12.31 -37.14
C GLY A 247 -16.75 -13.16 -37.38
N ALA A 248 -15.60 -12.84 -36.77
CA ALA A 248 -14.35 -13.57 -37.00
C ALA A 248 -14.17 -14.88 -36.21
N GLY A 249 -15.20 -15.36 -35.50
CA GLY A 249 -15.13 -16.57 -34.64
C GLY A 249 -14.13 -16.47 -33.47
N ARG A 250 -13.41 -15.36 -33.33
CA ARG A 250 -12.49 -15.06 -32.24
C ARG A 250 -13.08 -13.97 -31.36
N GLY A 251 -13.60 -14.35 -30.20
CA GLY A 251 -14.03 -13.44 -29.14
C GLY A 251 -15.51 -13.60 -28.80
N GLY A 252 -15.80 -13.82 -27.51
CA GLY A 252 -17.16 -13.76 -26.99
C GLY A 252 -17.68 -12.32 -26.98
N SER A 253 -19.00 -12.15 -26.77
CA SER A 253 -19.61 -10.83 -26.67
C SER A 253 -18.91 -9.97 -25.60
N GLY A 254 -18.28 -8.87 -26.02
CA GLY A 254 -17.63 -7.91 -25.12
C GLY A 254 -16.14 -8.16 -24.83
N THR A 255 -15.47 -9.09 -25.52
CA THR A 255 -14.00 -9.20 -25.45
C THR A 255 -13.37 -7.88 -25.91
N ARG A 256 -12.45 -7.31 -25.12
CA ARG A 256 -11.71 -6.08 -25.44
C ARG A 256 -10.24 -6.38 -25.28
N THR A 257 -9.41 -6.02 -26.26
CA THR A 257 -7.95 -6.13 -26.13
C THR A 257 -7.36 -4.74 -25.91
N PHE A 258 -6.56 -4.61 -24.84
CA PHE A 258 -5.92 -3.35 -24.48
C PHE A 258 -4.49 -3.33 -25.04
N HIS A 259 -4.15 -2.28 -25.78
CA HIS A 259 -2.83 -2.10 -26.36
C HIS A 259 -2.24 -0.75 -25.94
N LEU A 260 -0.96 -0.75 -25.56
CA LEU A 260 -0.20 0.48 -25.37
C LEU A 260 -0.07 1.18 -26.71
N ASN A 261 -0.66 2.38 -26.81
CA ASN A 261 -0.59 3.22 -28.00
C ASN A 261 -0.54 4.67 -27.53
N PRO A 262 0.64 5.16 -27.12
CA PRO A 262 0.81 6.57 -26.79
C PRO A 262 0.56 7.36 -28.07
N ALA A 263 -0.48 8.21 -28.07
CA ALA A 263 -0.95 8.92 -29.26
C ALA A 263 -0.02 10.09 -29.68
N TRP A 264 1.29 9.86 -29.74
CA TRP A 264 2.29 10.86 -30.14
C TRP A 264 2.21 11.21 -31.64
N ASP A 265 1.73 10.29 -32.48
CA ASP A 265 1.83 10.41 -33.94
C ASP A 265 0.54 10.85 -34.67
N ARG A 266 -0.48 11.35 -33.95
CA ARG A 266 -1.69 11.86 -34.62
C ARG A 266 -1.77 13.38 -34.55
N PRO A 267 -1.76 14.11 -35.68
CA PRO A 267 -2.06 15.52 -35.66
C PRO A 267 -3.49 15.70 -35.12
N ILE A 268 -3.64 16.67 -34.23
CA ILE A 268 -4.92 17.12 -33.70
C ILE A 268 -5.73 17.63 -34.90
N VAL A 269 -6.61 16.80 -35.45
CA VAL A 269 -7.62 17.27 -36.39
C VAL A 269 -8.70 17.95 -35.54
N ARG A 270 -8.78 19.29 -35.68
CA ARG A 270 -9.79 20.14 -35.07
C ARG A 270 -11.20 19.77 -35.49
#